data_AF-A0A0P9MU27-F1
#
_entry.id   AF-A0A0P9MU27-F1
#
_cell.length_a   1.000
_cell.length_b   1.000
_cell.length_c   1.000
_cell.angle_alpha   90.00
_cell.angle_beta   90.00
_cell.angle_gamma   90.00
#
_symmetry.space_group_name_H-M   'P 1'
#
loop_
_entity.id
_entity.type
_entity.pdbx_description
1 polymer ?
#
loop_
_entity_poly.entity_id
_entity_poly.type
_entity_poly.pdbx_seq_one_letter_code
_entity_poly.pdbx_strand_id
1 'polypeptide(L)' 'PGALDLCFIATIPLEQVIVHLQEQDWPIVEGPVERTGATGPIWSVYVRDPDLNLIEISEPAADVSI' A
#
# COMPACT_ATOMS: atom_id res chain seq x y z
N PRO A 1 5.00 17.90 11.21
CA PRO A 1 5.17 16.43 11.01
C PRO A 1 4.29 15.98 9.84
N GLY A 2 4.69 14.93 9.10
CA GLY A 2 3.85 14.37 8.03
C GLY A 2 4.07 14.95 6.63
N ALA A 3 5.29 15.42 6.34
CA ALA A 3 5.63 16.02 5.04
C ALA A 3 6.11 14.99 4.00
N LEU A 4 6.37 13.74 4.41
CA LEU A 4 6.85 12.70 3.51
C LEU A 4 5.68 11.92 2.91
N ASP A 5 5.88 11.54 1.65
CA ASP A 5 5.06 10.62 0.89
C ASP A 5 6.00 9.52 0.36
N LEU A 6 5.86 8.30 0.88
CA LEU A 6 6.78 7.19 0.65
C LEU A 6 6.02 5.99 0.06
N CYS A 7 6.55 5.45 -1.03
CA CYS A 7 6.02 4.26 -1.69
C CYS A 7 6.94 3.05 -1.49
N PHE A 8 6.39 1.95 -0.98
CA PHE A 8 7.07 0.67 -0.81
C PHE A 8 6.38 -0.43 -1.61
N ILE A 9 7.17 -1.24 -2.31
CA ILE A 9 6.67 -2.47 -2.95
C ILE A 9 6.78 -3.62 -1.95
N ALA A 10 5.65 -4.19 -1.56
CA ALA A 10 5.60 -5.37 -0.71
C ALA A 10 6.07 -6.61 -1.48
N THR A 11 6.80 -7.49 -0.81
CA THR A 11 7.20 -8.80 -1.34
C THR A 11 6.17 -9.90 -1.09
N ILE A 12 5.08 -9.57 -0.38
CA ILE A 12 3.95 -10.44 -0.09
C ILE A 12 2.69 -9.86 -0.76
N PRO A 13 1.64 -10.66 -1.00
CA PRO A 13 0.40 -10.16 -1.58
C PRO A 13 -0.20 -9.01 -0.77
N LEU A 14 -0.76 -8.00 -1.43
CA LEU A 14 -1.34 -6.82 -0.77
C LEU A 14 -2.49 -7.21 0.17
N GLU A 15 -3.23 -8.26 -0.15
CA GLU A 15 -4.25 -8.84 0.74
C GLU A 15 -3.65 -9.25 2.10
N GLN A 16 -2.47 -9.86 2.12
CA GLN A 16 -1.79 -10.24 3.37
C GLN A 16 -1.33 -9.00 4.16
N VAL A 17 -0.91 -7.94 3.47
CA VAL A 17 -0.61 -6.65 4.10
C VAL A 17 -1.85 -6.09 4.78
N ILE A 18 -3.00 -6.09 4.10
CA ILE A 18 -4.27 -5.58 4.64
C ILE A 18 -4.70 -6.38 5.87
N VAL A 19 -4.66 -7.70 5.81
CA VAL A 19 -4.97 -8.57 6.96
C VAL A 19 -4.05 -8.25 8.14
N HIS A 20 -2.74 -8.14 7.90
CA HIS A 20 -1.79 -7.79 8.95
C HIS A 20 -2.08 -6.43 9.58
N LEU A 21 -2.39 -5.40 8.76
CA LEU A 21 -2.75 -4.07 9.27
C LEU A 21 -4.02 -4.12 10.14
N GLN A 22 -5.03 -4.89 9.73
CA GLN A 22 -6.26 -5.08 10.49
C GLN A 22 -6.01 -5.82 11.81
N GLU A 23 -5.18 -6.85 11.83
CA GLU A 23 -4.80 -7.58 13.05
C GLU A 23 -4.06 -6.70 14.06
N GLN A 24 -3.38 -5.65 13.59
CA GLN A 24 -2.71 -4.67 14.43
C GLN A 24 -3.59 -3.46 14.79
N ASP A 25 -4.88 -3.49 14.43
CA ASP A 25 -5.81 -2.35 14.56
C ASP A 25 -5.27 -1.05 13.91
N TRP A 26 -4.50 -1.18 12.83
CA TRP A 26 -3.89 -0.04 12.14
C TRP A 26 -4.81 0.52 11.04
N PRO A 27 -5.17 1.81 11.08
CA PRO A 27 -6.14 2.37 10.16
C PRO A 27 -5.58 2.49 8.73
N ILE A 28 -6.33 1.96 7.77
CA ILE A 28 -6.13 2.20 6.34
C ILE A 28 -6.83 3.51 5.98
N VAL A 29 -6.08 4.45 5.41
CA VAL A 29 -6.55 5.76 4.94
C VAL A 29 -7.34 5.61 3.65
N GLU A 30 -6.82 4.80 2.72
CA GLU A 30 -7.43 4.51 1.43
C GLU A 30 -6.90 3.17 0.93
N GLY A 31 -7.73 2.40 0.22
CA GLY A 31 -7.31 1.17 -0.45
C GLY A 31 -8.11 -0.08 -0.06
N PRO A 32 -7.93 -1.19 -0.80
CA PRO A 32 -7.04 -1.32 -1.97
C PRO A 32 -7.57 -0.55 -3.19
N VAL A 33 -6.67 0.15 -3.89
CA VAL A 33 -6.98 0.96 -5.08
C VAL A 33 -5.89 0.82 -6.12
N GLU A 34 -6.25 0.87 -7.40
CA GLU A 34 -5.28 0.85 -8.50
C GLU A 34 -4.61 2.23 -8.64
N ARG A 35 -3.31 2.21 -8.93
CA ARG A 35 -2.45 3.39 -9.12
C ARG A 35 -1.45 3.15 -10.23
N THR A 36 -0.81 4.23 -10.67
CA THR A 36 0.31 4.17 -11.62
C THR A 36 1.62 4.20 -10.85
N GLY A 37 2.29 3.05 -10.77
CA GLY A 37 3.66 2.96 -10.25
C GLY A 37 4.70 3.35 -11.30
N ALA A 38 5.96 3.40 -10.88
CA ALA A 38 7.08 3.80 -11.74
C ALA A 38 7.26 2.89 -12.98
N THR A 39 6.88 1.62 -12.89
CA THR A 39 7.08 0.60 -13.93
C THR A 39 5.77 0.09 -14.55
N GLY A 40 4.60 0.55 -14.09
CA GLY A 40 3.31 0.02 -14.52
C GLY A 40 2.21 0.18 -13.46
N PRO A 41 1.01 -0.36 -13.71
CA PRO A 41 -0.07 -0.34 -12.73
C PRO A 41 0.30 -1.13 -11.47
N ILE A 42 -0.14 -0.63 -10.32
CA ILE A 42 0.07 -1.22 -9.00
C ILE A 42 -1.24 -1.17 -8.21
N TRP A 43 -1.44 -2.12 -7.30
CA TRP A 43 -2.46 -2.03 -6.26
C TRP A 43 -1.82 -1.44 -5.01
N SER A 44 -2.49 -0.46 -4.39
CA SER A 44 -1.94 0.27 -3.24
C SER A 44 -2.94 0.34 -2.08
N VAL A 45 -2.41 0.33 -0.86
CA VAL A 45 -3.08 0.81 0.35
C VAL A 45 -2.26 1.91 0.99
N TYR A 46 -2.94 2.85 1.63
CA TYR A 46 -2.33 4.01 2.26
C TYR A 46 -2.57 3.97 3.76
N VAL A 47 -1.52 4.27 4.54
CA VAL A 47 -1.58 4.43 5.99
C VAL A 47 -0.84 5.69 6.42
N ARG A 48 -1.04 6.12 7.66
CA ARG A 48 -0.20 7.15 8.31
C ARG A 48 0.73 6.46 9.28
N ASP A 49 2.00 6.87 9.32
CA ASP A 49 2.91 6.50 10.42
C ASP A 49 2.65 7.40 11.66
N PRO A 50 3.34 7.17 12.80
CA PRO A 50 3.16 8.01 14.01
C PRO A 50 3.50 9.50 13.82
N ASP A 51 4.35 9.83 12.83
CA ASP A 51 4.70 11.20 12.47
C ASP A 51 3.74 11.82 11.45
N LEU A 52 2.69 11.08 11.07
CA LEU A 52 1.68 11.41 10.07
C LEU A 52 2.21 11.48 8.64
N ASN A 53 3.35 10.85 8.33
CA ASN A 53 3.78 10.69 6.94
C ASN A 53 2.81 9.76 6.20
N LEU A 54 2.60 10.03 4.91
CA LEU A 54 1.79 9.15 4.07
C LEU A 54 2.67 7.99 3.62
N ILE A 55 2.26 6.78 3.96
CA ILE A 55 2.94 5.56 3.55
C ILE A 55 2.02 4.82 2.59
N GLU A 56 2.48 4.67 1.35
CA GLU A 56 1.89 3.83 0.33
C GLU A 56 2.58 2.46 0.36
N ILE A 57 1.79 1.39 0.53
CA ILE A 57 2.25 0.01 0.42
C ILE A 57 1.57 -0.59 -0.80
N SER A 58 2.35 -1.10 -1.75
CA SER A 58 1.85 -1.51 -3.04
C SER A 58 2.36 -2.88 -3.48
N GLU A 59 1.64 -3.51 -4.40
CA GLU A 59 2.11 -4.64 -5.18
C GLU A 59 1.91 -4.38 -6.68
N PRO A 60 2.75 -4.93 -7.57
CA PRO A 60 2.51 -4.86 -9.01
C PRO A 60 1.14 -5.44 -9.35
N ALA A 61 0.35 -4.71 -10.15
CA ALA A 61 -0.81 -5.28 -10.80
C ALA A 61 -0.29 -6.16 -11.94
N ALA A 62 0.18 -7.37 -11.60
CA ALA A 62 0.57 -8.33 -12.61
C ALA A 62 -0.65 -8.60 -13.49
N ASP A 63 -0.45 -8.53 -14.81
CA ASP A 63 -1.41 -9.05 -15.76
C ASP A 63 -1.55 -10.55 -15.44
N VAL A 64 -2.69 -10.95 -14.89
CA VAL A 64 -2.98 -12.34 -14.59
C VAL A 64 -3.15 -13.02 -15.95
N SER A 65 -2.03 -13.42 -16.55
CA SER A 65 -2.02 -14.36 -17.65
C SER A 65 -2.48 -15.71 -17.08
N ILE A 66 -3.79 -15.91 -17.10
CA ILE A 66 -4.45 -17.21 -16.89
C ILE A 66 -4.14 -18.11 -18.09
#